data_AF-A0A2G5I6L8-F1
#
_entry.id   AF-A0A2G5I6L8-F1
#
_cell.length_a   1.000
_cell.length_b   1.000
_cell.length_c   1.000
_cell.angle_alpha   90.00
_cell.angle_beta   90.00
_cell.angle_gamma   90.00
#
_symmetry.space_group_name_H-M   'P 1'
#
loop_
_entity.id
_entity.type
_entity.pdbx_description
1 polymer ?
#
loop_
_entity_poly.entity_id
_entity_poly.type
_entity_poly.pdbx_seq_one_letter_code
_entity_poly.pdbx_strand_id
1 'polypeptide(L)'
;MISIGNRITSDFFGSEPKYSYFSGCCGRGRQAMELAQRFPNDYDGVPAAAPAMNIETFIPAAIWSAMVMRNLSTYPSACEGNAFSKRAIQACDLLNGLEDAIASRPELCNFDPSSAVGARISCNGTDKVLSAAAADVVRVAWIGPHDPEGNFSWPGLNVDASLTGYISTTCSSDDQCTQSDSELFTGFWKYFLAKDPAFDVTTLTDEQFFDYLRTSQRVFGPIMAAHDPDLSSFQKAGGKMISWHGLADETIPPVTSRYYDQVMERVSDVHQFYRHFEAPGVGHCMGGLGPLPGTAFDQLINWVEEGVVPDKLKAVGQVGRKGFMPLSFCYRPSSARAKTMR
;
A
#
# COMPACT_ATOMS: atom_id res chain seq x y z
N MET A 1 5.02 -20.09 17.36
CA MET A 1 6.29 -19.48 17.83
C MET A 1 6.09 -18.66 19.09
N ILE A 2 5.03 -17.85 19.22
CA ILE A 2 4.79 -17.05 20.44
C ILE A 2 4.73 -17.89 21.72
N SER A 3 4.04 -19.03 21.73
CA SER A 3 3.97 -19.93 22.90
C SER A 3 5.35 -20.38 23.38
N ILE A 4 6.26 -20.69 22.44
CA ILE A 4 7.65 -21.06 22.74
C ILE A 4 8.41 -19.84 23.27
N GLY A 5 8.25 -18.68 22.64
CA GLY A 5 8.86 -17.43 23.09
C GLY A 5 8.45 -17.05 24.52
N ASN A 6 7.15 -17.08 24.81
CA ASN A 6 6.61 -16.79 26.14
C ASN A 6 7.13 -17.77 27.19
N ARG A 7 7.26 -19.06 26.84
CA ARG A 7 7.84 -20.05 27.75
C ARG A 7 9.31 -19.76 28.04
N ILE A 8 10.11 -19.48 27.02
CA ILE A 8 11.54 -19.14 27.19
C ILE A 8 11.69 -17.87 28.04
N THR A 9 10.90 -16.83 27.77
CA THR A 9 10.88 -15.60 28.58
C THR A 9 10.53 -15.90 30.03
N SER A 10 9.50 -16.71 30.27
CA SER A 10 9.06 -17.07 31.63
C SER A 10 10.13 -17.87 32.38
N ASP A 11 10.74 -18.85 31.74
CA ASP A 11 11.79 -19.69 32.32
C ASP A 11 13.06 -18.86 32.62
N PHE A 12 13.38 -17.85 31.79
CA PHE A 12 14.55 -17.01 31.97
C PHE A 12 14.37 -15.90 33.03
N PHE A 13 13.22 -15.19 33.01
CA PHE A 13 12.96 -14.05 33.90
C PHE A 13 12.23 -14.43 35.20
N GLY A 14 11.72 -15.67 35.31
CA GLY A 14 11.00 -16.15 36.50
C GLY A 14 9.57 -15.63 36.63
N SER A 15 9.02 -14.99 35.59
CA SER A 15 7.65 -14.49 35.52
C SER A 15 7.14 -14.46 34.08
N GLU A 16 5.84 -14.65 33.88
CA GLU A 16 5.22 -14.53 32.56
C GLU A 16 5.32 -13.09 31.99
N PRO A 17 5.38 -12.92 30.66
CA PRO A 17 5.28 -11.60 30.05
C PRO A 17 3.99 -10.90 30.48
N LYS A 18 4.10 -9.65 30.94
CA LYS A 18 2.92 -8.85 31.31
C LYS A 18 2.09 -8.43 30.09
N TYR A 19 2.77 -8.16 28.97
CA TYR A 19 2.17 -7.81 27.68
C TYR A 19 2.97 -8.46 26.55
N SER A 20 2.30 -8.74 25.44
CA SER A 20 2.86 -9.28 24.20
C SER A 20 2.51 -8.40 23.01
N TYR A 21 3.51 -8.09 22.18
CA TYR A 21 3.34 -7.21 21.01
C TYR A 21 3.84 -7.86 19.71
N PHE A 22 3.17 -7.56 18.59
CA PHE A 22 3.64 -7.94 17.25
C PHE A 22 3.59 -6.76 16.28
N SER A 23 4.76 -6.27 15.88
CA SER A 23 4.90 -5.11 15.00
C SER A 23 5.46 -5.49 13.62
N GLY A 24 4.91 -4.89 12.57
CA GLY A 24 5.34 -5.21 11.22
C GLY A 24 4.87 -4.22 10.16
N CYS A 25 5.61 -4.20 9.05
CA CYS A 25 5.19 -3.57 7.81
C CYS A 25 5.08 -4.58 6.66
N CYS A 26 4.26 -4.29 5.64
CA CYS A 26 4.12 -5.12 4.44
C CYS A 26 3.67 -6.55 4.77
N GLY A 27 4.47 -7.57 4.45
CA GLY A 27 4.21 -8.96 4.80
C GLY A 27 4.13 -9.20 6.31
N ARG A 28 4.92 -8.48 7.12
CA ARG A 28 4.76 -8.51 8.59
C ARG A 28 3.54 -7.70 9.03
N GLY A 29 3.17 -6.63 8.33
CA GLY A 29 1.92 -5.92 8.55
C GLY A 29 0.71 -6.85 8.36
N ARG A 30 0.72 -7.66 7.30
CA ARG A 30 -0.26 -8.73 7.05
C ARG A 30 -0.31 -9.75 8.21
N GLN A 31 0.85 -10.23 8.66
CA GLN A 31 0.92 -11.15 9.81
C GLN A 31 0.33 -10.52 11.08
N ALA A 32 0.59 -9.23 11.32
CA ALA A 32 -0.05 -8.47 12.39
C ALA A 32 -1.59 -8.54 12.29
N MET A 33 -2.14 -8.23 11.10
CA MET A 33 -3.59 -8.32 10.86
C MET A 33 -4.13 -9.74 11.06
N GLU A 34 -3.41 -10.75 10.57
CA GLU A 34 -3.78 -12.16 10.70
C GLU A 34 -3.82 -12.62 12.16
N LEU A 35 -2.85 -12.19 12.97
CA LEU A 35 -2.79 -12.50 14.40
C LEU A 35 -3.98 -11.89 15.15
N ALA A 36 -4.37 -10.65 14.85
CA ALA A 36 -5.56 -10.06 15.44
C ALA A 36 -6.85 -10.81 15.03
N GLN A 37 -6.94 -11.26 13.78
CA GLN A 37 -8.12 -11.96 13.26
C GLN A 37 -8.25 -13.40 13.79
N ARG A 38 -7.14 -14.16 13.83
CA ARG A 38 -7.15 -15.62 14.06
C ARG A 38 -6.64 -16.03 15.44
N PHE A 39 -5.81 -15.21 16.07
CA PHE A 39 -5.15 -15.50 17.34
C PHE A 39 -5.33 -14.35 18.33
N PRO A 40 -6.58 -13.97 18.65
CA PRO A 40 -6.90 -12.71 19.32
C PRO A 40 -6.34 -12.59 20.75
N ASN A 41 -5.93 -13.70 21.37
CA ASN A 41 -5.38 -13.72 22.73
C ASN A 41 -3.85 -13.80 22.77
N ASP A 42 -3.18 -13.90 21.61
CA ASP A 42 -1.73 -14.06 21.58
C ASP A 42 -1.00 -12.73 21.81
N TYR A 43 -1.62 -11.60 21.44
CA TYR A 43 -0.98 -10.29 21.51
C TYR A 43 -1.94 -9.22 22.05
N ASP A 44 -1.46 -8.44 23.02
CA ASP A 44 -2.19 -7.30 23.60
C ASP A 44 -2.15 -6.07 22.69
N GLY A 45 -1.10 -5.95 21.86
CA GLY A 45 -0.92 -4.82 20.96
C GLY A 45 -0.33 -5.22 19.60
N VAL A 46 -0.98 -4.79 18.52
CA VAL A 46 -0.55 -5.03 17.15
C VAL A 46 -0.46 -3.72 16.33
N PRO A 47 0.71 -3.11 16.12
CA PRO A 47 0.87 -2.06 15.13
C PRO A 47 1.14 -2.66 13.75
N ALA A 48 0.35 -2.25 12.75
CA ALA A 48 0.39 -2.78 11.38
C ALA A 48 0.60 -1.65 10.35
N ALA A 49 1.80 -1.57 9.78
CA ALA A 49 2.13 -0.62 8.73
C ALA A 49 1.93 -1.24 7.33
N ALA A 50 1.39 -0.48 6.38
CA ALA A 50 1.15 -0.87 4.98
C ALA A 50 0.84 -2.38 4.82
N PRO A 51 -0.20 -2.90 5.48
CA PRO A 51 -0.38 -4.34 5.62
C PRO A 51 -0.78 -4.99 4.29
N ALA A 52 -0.05 -6.02 3.89
CA ALA A 52 -0.29 -6.82 2.68
C ALA A 52 -1.51 -7.77 2.81
N MET A 53 -2.68 -7.24 3.21
CA MET A 53 -3.86 -8.03 3.60
C MET A 53 -4.52 -8.83 2.46
N ASN A 54 -4.29 -8.41 1.22
CA ASN A 54 -4.83 -9.02 0.00
C ASN A 54 -3.70 -9.59 -0.86
N ILE A 55 -2.72 -10.27 -0.23
CA ILE A 55 -1.50 -10.75 -0.90
C ILE A 55 -1.79 -11.66 -2.09
N GLU A 56 -2.85 -12.45 -2.01
CA GLU A 56 -3.37 -13.29 -3.08
C GLU A 56 -3.89 -12.49 -4.29
N THR A 57 -4.22 -11.21 -4.10
CA THR A 57 -4.75 -10.35 -5.14
C THR A 57 -3.69 -9.40 -5.69
N PHE A 58 -3.02 -8.61 -4.83
CA PHE A 58 -2.16 -7.53 -5.31
C PHE A 58 -0.86 -8.03 -5.96
N ILE A 59 -0.27 -9.12 -5.46
CA ILE A 59 0.97 -9.67 -6.03
C ILE A 59 0.74 -10.11 -7.48
N PRO A 60 -0.24 -10.97 -7.81
CA PRO A 60 -0.45 -11.35 -9.19
C PRO A 60 -1.01 -10.19 -10.03
N ALA A 61 -1.79 -9.26 -9.45
CA ALA A 61 -2.29 -8.08 -10.16
C ALA A 61 -1.17 -7.11 -10.60
N ALA A 62 -0.03 -7.09 -9.90
CA ALA A 62 1.06 -6.15 -10.17
C ALA A 62 1.70 -6.30 -11.56
N ILE A 63 1.54 -7.46 -12.24
CA ILE A 63 2.07 -7.64 -13.60
C ILE A 63 1.21 -6.97 -14.69
N TRP A 64 0.06 -6.40 -14.34
CA TRP A 64 -0.87 -5.80 -15.31
C TRP A 64 -0.23 -4.72 -16.18
N SER A 65 0.51 -3.80 -15.56
CA SER A 65 1.20 -2.73 -16.29
C SER A 65 2.26 -3.29 -17.24
N ALA A 66 2.94 -4.40 -16.87
CA ALA A 66 3.88 -5.08 -17.74
C ALA A 66 3.20 -5.75 -18.95
N MET A 67 2.00 -6.33 -18.76
CA MET A 67 1.19 -6.86 -19.88
C MET A 67 0.82 -5.74 -20.86
N VAL A 68 0.34 -4.61 -20.35
CA VAL A 68 -0.06 -3.46 -21.18
C VAL A 68 1.14 -2.87 -21.93
N MET A 69 2.31 -2.75 -21.29
CA MET A 69 3.55 -2.32 -21.97
C MET A 69 3.90 -3.22 -23.16
N ARG A 70 3.80 -4.56 -23.00
CA ARG A 70 4.06 -5.52 -24.08
C ARG A 70 3.04 -5.40 -25.20
N ASN A 71 1.74 -5.33 -24.86
CA ASN A 71 0.66 -5.20 -25.84
C ASN A 71 0.80 -3.92 -26.69
N LEU A 72 1.23 -2.82 -26.06
CA LEU A 72 1.47 -1.54 -26.73
C LEU A 72 2.88 -1.40 -27.34
N SER A 73 3.77 -2.38 -27.12
CA SER A 73 5.20 -2.29 -27.45
C SER A 73 5.83 -0.98 -26.98
N THR A 74 5.42 -0.49 -25.81
CA THR A 74 5.81 0.82 -25.26
C THR A 74 6.31 0.64 -23.83
N TYR A 75 7.53 1.10 -23.57
CA TYR A 75 8.22 0.94 -22.29
C TYR A 75 8.69 2.30 -21.79
N PRO A 76 7.82 3.09 -21.11
CA PRO A 76 8.21 4.40 -20.62
C PRO A 76 9.42 4.30 -19.67
N SER A 77 10.39 5.19 -19.86
CA SER A 77 11.50 5.31 -18.91
C SER A 77 11.00 5.85 -17.56
N ALA A 78 11.77 5.63 -16.49
CA ALA A 78 11.49 6.24 -15.19
C ALA A 78 11.41 7.78 -15.29
N CYS A 79 12.17 8.41 -16.19
CA CYS A 79 12.10 9.85 -16.42
C CYS A 79 10.72 10.28 -16.98
N GLU A 80 10.19 9.55 -17.96
CA GLU A 80 8.87 9.81 -18.53
C GLU A 80 7.76 9.58 -17.49
N GLY A 81 7.81 8.46 -16.77
CA GLY A 81 6.87 8.18 -15.65
C GLY A 81 6.87 9.30 -14.62
N ASN A 82 8.06 9.73 -14.16
CA ASN A 82 8.20 10.85 -13.22
C ASN A 82 7.67 12.17 -13.79
N ALA A 83 7.75 12.38 -15.10
CA ALA A 83 7.21 13.59 -15.73
C ALA A 83 5.67 13.61 -15.74
N PHE A 84 5.01 12.44 -15.82
CA PHE A 84 3.57 12.33 -15.62
C PHE A 84 3.21 12.52 -14.14
N SER A 85 3.87 11.83 -13.21
CA SER A 85 3.63 11.98 -11.77
C SER A 85 3.83 13.42 -11.31
N LYS A 86 4.87 14.12 -11.78
CA LYS A 86 5.09 15.53 -11.44
C LYS A 86 3.92 16.42 -11.86
N ARG A 87 3.34 16.19 -13.04
CA ARG A 87 2.18 16.96 -13.53
C ARG A 87 0.92 16.63 -12.74
N ALA A 88 0.72 15.37 -12.40
CA ALA A 88 -0.38 14.93 -11.56
C ALA A 88 -0.30 15.55 -10.16
N ILE A 89 0.88 15.52 -9.54
CA ILE A 89 1.15 16.18 -8.25
C ILE A 89 0.87 17.68 -8.37
N GLN A 90 1.38 18.37 -9.39
CA GLN A 90 1.11 19.80 -9.60
C GLN A 90 -0.39 20.14 -9.73
N ALA A 91 -1.18 19.24 -10.33
CA ALA A 91 -2.62 19.41 -10.44
C ALA A 91 -3.36 19.14 -9.12
N CYS A 92 -2.78 18.35 -8.22
CA CYS A 92 -3.47 17.77 -7.07
C CYS A 92 -2.93 18.17 -5.69
N ASP A 93 -1.75 18.80 -5.62
CA ASP A 93 -1.08 19.27 -4.39
C ASP A 93 -2.01 20.16 -3.56
N LEU A 94 -2.50 21.23 -4.19
CA LEU A 94 -3.36 22.23 -3.54
C LEU A 94 -4.76 21.76 -3.14
N LEU A 95 -5.16 20.50 -3.40
CA LEU A 95 -6.49 19.98 -3.04
C LEU A 95 -6.70 19.87 -1.52
N ASN A 96 -5.63 19.86 -0.73
CA ASN A 96 -5.67 19.99 0.72
C ASN A 96 -5.54 21.46 1.21
N GLY A 97 -5.26 22.41 0.32
CA GLY A 97 -4.98 23.81 0.64
C GLY A 97 -3.53 24.12 1.02
N LEU A 98 -2.60 23.18 0.84
CA LEU A 98 -1.17 23.29 1.09
C LEU A 98 -0.39 23.03 -0.21
N GLU A 99 0.67 23.79 -0.44
CA GLU A 99 1.59 23.59 -1.57
C GLU A 99 2.89 23.01 -1.02
N ASP A 100 2.98 21.68 -0.94
CA ASP A 100 4.12 20.96 -0.37
C ASP A 100 4.65 19.84 -1.28
N ALA A 101 4.15 19.79 -2.53
CA ALA A 101 4.41 18.76 -3.51
C ALA A 101 3.96 17.36 -3.08
N ILE A 102 2.91 17.27 -2.25
CA ILE A 102 2.29 16.01 -1.81
C ILE A 102 0.82 16.01 -2.20
N ALA A 103 0.40 15.01 -2.98
CA ALA A 103 -1.01 14.80 -3.28
C ALA A 103 -1.75 14.20 -2.08
N SER A 104 -1.91 14.99 -1.01
CA SER A 104 -2.43 14.52 0.30
C SER A 104 -3.90 14.12 0.29
N ARG A 105 -4.62 14.44 -0.79
CA ARG A 105 -6.04 14.09 -1.02
C ARG A 105 -6.15 13.36 -2.37
N PRO A 106 -5.55 12.18 -2.52
CA PRO A 106 -5.49 11.48 -3.80
C PRO A 106 -6.90 11.13 -4.31
N GLU A 107 -7.89 10.98 -3.44
CA GLU A 107 -9.28 10.72 -3.80
C GLU A 107 -10.00 11.90 -4.46
N LEU A 108 -9.44 13.12 -4.35
CA LEU A 108 -9.93 14.30 -5.05
C LEU A 108 -9.18 14.56 -6.36
N CYS A 109 -8.09 13.85 -6.61
CA CYS A 109 -7.25 14.04 -7.79
C CYS A 109 -7.88 13.39 -9.02
N ASN A 110 -8.24 14.19 -10.02
CA ASN A 110 -8.85 13.74 -11.27
C ASN A 110 -7.95 13.96 -12.49
N PHE A 111 -6.63 14.02 -12.28
CA PHE A 111 -5.66 14.21 -13.34
C PHE A 111 -5.69 13.05 -14.33
N ASP A 112 -5.85 13.35 -15.62
CA ASP A 112 -5.76 12.38 -16.71
C ASP A 112 -4.39 12.50 -17.39
N PRO A 113 -3.56 11.43 -17.42
CA PRO A 113 -2.25 11.48 -18.07
C PRO A 113 -2.32 11.82 -19.56
N SER A 114 -3.48 11.64 -20.22
CA SER A 114 -3.69 12.06 -21.61
C SER A 114 -3.48 13.57 -21.81
N SER A 115 -3.72 14.38 -20.78
CA SER A 115 -3.54 15.84 -20.84
C SER A 115 -2.08 16.27 -20.93
N ALA A 116 -1.13 15.37 -20.66
CA ALA A 116 0.31 15.63 -20.74
C ALA A 116 0.94 15.19 -22.08
N VAL A 117 0.18 14.53 -22.96
CA VAL A 117 0.65 14.07 -24.27
C VAL A 117 1.12 15.26 -25.12
N GLY A 118 2.25 15.11 -25.80
CA GLY A 118 2.87 16.16 -26.59
C GLY A 118 3.77 17.12 -25.80
N ALA A 119 3.76 17.04 -24.46
CA ALA A 119 4.66 17.86 -23.66
C ALA A 119 6.13 17.45 -23.85
N ARG A 120 7.01 18.45 -24.01
CA ARG A 120 8.45 18.26 -24.09
C ARG A 120 9.05 18.14 -22.69
N ILE A 121 9.95 17.18 -22.52
CA ILE A 121 10.72 16.96 -21.29
C ILE A 121 12.18 16.70 -21.64
N SER A 122 13.09 16.94 -20.69
CA SER A 122 14.51 16.60 -20.83
C SER A 122 14.85 15.47 -19.88
N CYS A 123 15.31 14.34 -20.43
CA CYS A 123 15.78 13.17 -19.70
C CYS A 123 17.28 13.03 -19.93
N ASN A 124 18.10 13.28 -18.89
CA ASN A 124 19.56 13.24 -18.96
C ASN A 124 20.18 14.06 -20.12
N GLY A 125 19.56 15.20 -20.46
CA GLY A 125 20.00 16.07 -21.55
C GLY A 125 19.44 15.71 -22.93
N THR A 126 18.64 14.64 -23.04
CA THR A 126 17.91 14.27 -24.25
C THR A 126 16.48 14.77 -24.18
N ASP A 127 16.07 15.54 -25.19
CA ASP A 127 14.68 15.98 -25.34
C ASP A 127 13.78 14.80 -25.74
N LYS A 128 12.70 14.60 -24.97
CA LYS A 128 11.61 13.67 -25.28
C LYS A 128 10.28 14.39 -25.41
N VAL A 129 9.34 13.73 -26.08
CA VAL A 129 7.94 14.13 -26.15
C VAL A 129 7.11 13.01 -25.53
N LEU A 130 6.28 13.35 -24.55
CA LEU A 130 5.39 12.38 -23.92
C LEU A 130 4.38 11.84 -24.94
N SER A 131 4.36 10.53 -25.13
CA SER A 131 3.50 9.86 -26.11
C SER A 131 2.15 9.45 -25.52
N ALA A 132 1.14 9.24 -26.37
CA ALA A 132 -0.15 8.71 -25.97
C ALA A 132 -0.02 7.31 -25.36
N ALA A 133 0.78 6.43 -25.96
CA ALA A 133 1.00 5.08 -25.43
C ALA A 133 1.68 5.10 -24.05
N ALA A 134 2.59 6.03 -23.78
CA ALA A 134 3.17 6.20 -22.44
C ALA A 134 2.12 6.69 -21.43
N ALA A 135 1.23 7.61 -21.83
CA ALA A 135 0.11 8.03 -21.00
C ALA A 135 -0.86 6.87 -20.69
N ASP A 136 -1.07 5.95 -21.64
CA ASP A 136 -1.89 4.76 -21.46
C ASP A 136 -1.27 3.79 -20.44
N VAL A 137 0.04 3.54 -20.52
CA VAL A 137 0.77 2.73 -19.52
C VAL A 137 0.69 3.37 -18.12
N VAL A 138 0.85 4.68 -18.02
CA VAL A 138 0.71 5.40 -16.74
C VAL A 138 -0.71 5.30 -16.18
N ARG A 139 -1.71 5.45 -17.04
CA ARG A 139 -3.12 5.34 -16.63
C ARG A 139 -3.44 3.98 -16.03
N VAL A 140 -2.96 2.88 -16.62
CA VAL A 140 -3.21 1.53 -16.06
C VAL A 140 -2.45 1.29 -14.75
N ALA A 141 -1.31 1.93 -14.53
CA ALA A 141 -0.61 1.87 -13.25
C ALA A 141 -1.37 2.60 -12.12
N TRP A 142 -2.04 3.71 -12.43
CA TRP A 142 -2.85 4.46 -11.46
C TRP A 142 -4.23 3.87 -11.21
N ILE A 143 -4.88 3.34 -12.23
CA ILE A 143 -6.24 2.77 -12.10
C ILE A 143 -6.19 1.32 -11.61
N GLY A 144 -5.15 0.57 -12.00
CA GLY A 144 -5.03 -0.86 -11.75
C GLY A 144 -5.84 -1.72 -12.73
N PRO A 145 -5.76 -3.06 -12.62
CA PRO A 145 -6.48 -3.96 -13.51
C PRO A 145 -7.99 -3.92 -13.23
N HIS A 146 -8.76 -3.72 -14.30
CA HIS A 146 -10.22 -3.74 -14.30
C HIS A 146 -10.71 -4.60 -15.46
N ASP A 147 -11.42 -5.67 -15.12
CA ASP A 147 -12.07 -6.58 -16.06
C ASP A 147 -13.18 -5.80 -16.80
N PRO A 148 -13.18 -5.75 -18.15
CA PRO A 148 -14.20 -5.03 -18.92
C PRO A 148 -15.63 -5.50 -18.66
N GLU A 149 -15.81 -6.77 -18.32
CA GLU A 149 -17.11 -7.35 -17.95
C GLU A 149 -17.50 -7.04 -16.49
N GLY A 150 -16.61 -6.41 -15.71
CA GLY A 150 -16.85 -5.95 -14.35
C GLY A 150 -16.70 -7.03 -13.28
N ASN A 151 -16.18 -8.22 -13.63
CA ASN A 151 -16.09 -9.35 -12.70
C ASN A 151 -14.89 -9.27 -11.75
N PHE A 152 -13.92 -8.39 -12.02
CA PHE A 152 -12.74 -8.20 -11.20
C PHE A 152 -12.24 -6.76 -11.26
N SER A 153 -11.82 -6.22 -10.12
CA SER A 153 -11.05 -4.96 -10.07
C SER A 153 -10.06 -4.97 -8.91
N TRP A 154 -8.89 -4.38 -9.14
CA TRP A 154 -7.91 -4.08 -8.11
C TRP A 154 -7.38 -2.66 -8.33
N PRO A 155 -7.32 -1.81 -7.29
CA PRO A 155 -6.86 -0.43 -7.46
C PRO A 155 -5.39 -0.36 -7.85
N GLY A 156 -5.02 0.70 -8.57
CA GLY A 156 -3.64 1.05 -8.86
C GLY A 156 -3.03 1.96 -7.79
N LEU A 157 -1.89 2.55 -8.15
CA LEU A 157 -1.13 3.45 -7.29
C LEU A 157 -1.76 4.86 -7.25
N ASN A 158 -1.62 5.56 -6.12
CA ASN A 158 -1.92 6.99 -6.07
C ASN A 158 -0.91 7.78 -6.92
N VAL A 159 -1.30 8.98 -7.36
CA VAL A 159 -0.53 9.78 -8.32
C VAL A 159 0.84 10.25 -7.80
N ASP A 160 1.00 10.33 -6.48
CA ASP A 160 2.24 10.72 -5.80
C ASP A 160 3.15 9.53 -5.45
N ALA A 161 2.67 8.30 -5.63
CA ALA A 161 3.50 7.11 -5.50
C ALA A 161 4.47 6.98 -6.68
N SER A 162 5.66 6.44 -6.41
CA SER A 162 6.61 6.13 -7.48
C SER A 162 6.03 5.08 -8.41
N LEU A 163 6.02 5.35 -9.71
CA LEU A 163 5.52 4.40 -10.70
C LEU A 163 6.48 3.23 -10.95
N THR A 164 7.72 3.30 -10.48
CA THR A 164 8.77 2.30 -10.77
C THR A 164 8.43 0.88 -10.33
N GLY A 165 7.55 0.72 -9.33
CA GLY A 165 7.09 -0.60 -8.88
C GLY A 165 6.16 -1.32 -9.87
N TYR A 166 5.40 -0.55 -10.66
CA TYR A 166 4.38 -1.06 -11.59
C TYR A 166 4.82 -0.89 -13.05
N ILE A 167 5.59 0.17 -13.35
CA ILE A 167 6.25 0.42 -14.63
C ILE A 167 7.75 0.16 -14.43
N SER A 168 8.13 -1.11 -14.36
CA SER A 168 9.52 -1.53 -14.18
C SER A 168 10.19 -1.69 -15.55
N THR A 169 11.10 -0.76 -15.87
CA THR A 169 11.85 -0.75 -17.13
C THR A 169 13.35 -0.58 -16.91
N THR A 170 14.15 -1.22 -17.76
CA THR A 170 15.60 -1.02 -17.84
C THR A 170 15.91 -0.38 -19.18
N CYS A 171 16.63 0.75 -19.16
CA CYS A 171 16.94 1.52 -20.36
C CYS A 171 18.44 1.44 -20.69
N SER A 172 18.76 1.29 -21.97
CA SER A 172 20.14 1.36 -22.48
C SER A 172 20.63 2.83 -22.54
N SER A 173 21.90 3.01 -22.87
CA SER A 173 22.49 4.35 -23.11
C SER A 173 21.81 5.11 -24.27
N ASP A 174 21.23 4.38 -25.22
CA ASP A 174 20.51 4.92 -26.37
C ASP A 174 19.02 5.14 -26.07
N ASP A 175 18.65 5.11 -24.79
CA ASP A 175 17.29 5.40 -24.30
C ASP A 175 16.22 4.43 -24.80
N GLN A 176 16.66 3.23 -25.23
CA GLN A 176 15.79 2.10 -25.53
C GLN A 176 15.51 1.35 -24.24
N CYS A 177 14.25 1.35 -23.82
CA CYS A 177 13.81 0.69 -22.60
C CYS A 177 13.14 -0.64 -22.91
N THR A 178 13.40 -1.63 -22.07
CA THR A 178 12.69 -2.92 -22.06
C THR A 178 12.05 -3.16 -20.70
N GLN A 179 11.01 -3.99 -20.67
CA GLN A 179 10.40 -4.40 -19.41
C GLN A 179 11.40 -5.17 -18.55
N SER A 180 11.40 -4.90 -17.25
CA SER A 180 12.13 -5.66 -16.23
C SER A 180 11.15 -6.51 -15.44
N ASP A 181 11.55 -7.75 -15.11
CA ASP A 181 10.76 -8.69 -14.33
C ASP A 181 11.07 -8.59 -12.83
N SER A 182 10.06 -8.85 -12.01
CA SER A 182 10.18 -9.02 -10.56
C SER A 182 9.94 -10.48 -10.19
N GLU A 183 10.94 -11.13 -9.59
CA GLU A 183 10.84 -12.53 -9.13
C GLU A 183 9.70 -12.72 -8.12
N LEU A 184 9.39 -11.70 -7.32
CA LEU A 184 8.25 -11.75 -6.40
C LEU A 184 6.93 -11.91 -7.14
N PHE A 185 6.73 -11.11 -8.20
CA PHE A 185 5.48 -11.12 -8.95
C PHE A 185 5.41 -12.35 -9.85
N THR A 186 6.45 -12.62 -10.64
CA THR A 186 6.47 -13.77 -11.56
C THR A 186 6.52 -15.11 -10.84
N GLY A 187 7.16 -15.19 -9.67
CA GLY A 187 7.19 -16.38 -8.83
C GLY A 187 5.82 -16.77 -8.29
N PHE A 188 4.97 -15.81 -7.92
CA PHE A 188 3.59 -16.11 -7.50
C PHE A 188 2.80 -16.76 -8.64
N TRP A 189 2.94 -16.24 -9.87
CA TRP A 189 2.33 -16.83 -11.05
C TRP A 189 2.82 -18.26 -11.30
N LYS A 190 4.14 -18.48 -11.30
CA LYS A 190 4.74 -19.81 -11.55
C LYS A 190 4.33 -20.84 -10.49
N TYR A 191 4.51 -20.51 -9.21
CA TYR A 191 4.45 -21.51 -8.14
C TYR A 191 3.07 -21.64 -7.49
N PHE A 192 2.24 -20.60 -7.48
CA PHE A 192 0.92 -20.63 -6.86
C PHE A 192 -0.21 -20.80 -7.89
N LEU A 193 -0.18 -20.01 -8.97
CA LEU A 193 -1.28 -19.97 -9.94
C LEU A 193 -1.15 -21.07 -11.00
N ALA A 194 -0.07 -21.03 -11.80
CA ALA A 194 0.20 -22.01 -12.85
C ALA A 194 0.68 -23.36 -12.29
N LYS A 195 1.34 -23.33 -11.13
CA LYS A 195 2.00 -24.50 -10.51
C LYS A 195 2.99 -25.17 -11.46
N ASP A 196 3.67 -24.35 -12.25
CA ASP A 196 4.66 -24.75 -13.24
C ASP A 196 5.85 -23.77 -13.18
N PRO A 197 7.06 -24.22 -12.80
CA PRO A 197 8.25 -23.37 -12.77
C PRO A 197 8.66 -22.82 -14.14
N ALA A 198 8.23 -23.48 -15.24
CA ALA A 198 8.50 -23.06 -16.61
C ALA A 198 7.42 -22.10 -17.17
N PHE A 199 6.39 -21.75 -16.38
CA PHE A 199 5.31 -20.90 -16.84
C PHE A 199 5.82 -19.51 -17.28
N ASP A 200 5.47 -19.13 -18.51
CA ASP A 200 5.83 -17.85 -19.10
C ASP A 200 4.67 -16.85 -19.00
N VAL A 201 4.76 -15.97 -18.00
CA VAL A 201 3.77 -14.90 -17.77
C VAL A 201 3.68 -13.89 -18.92
N THR A 202 4.65 -13.85 -19.83
CA THR A 202 4.63 -12.91 -20.96
C THR A 202 3.61 -13.30 -22.02
N THR A 203 3.16 -14.56 -22.01
CA THR A 203 2.21 -15.13 -22.98
C THR A 203 0.73 -15.01 -22.57
N LEU A 204 0.46 -14.49 -21.38
CA LEU A 204 -0.89 -14.33 -20.84
C LEU A 204 -1.76 -13.42 -21.72
N THR A 205 -2.97 -13.88 -22.04
CA THR A 205 -4.04 -13.00 -22.53
C THR A 205 -4.73 -12.28 -21.36
N ASP A 206 -5.45 -11.20 -21.63
CA ASP A 206 -6.23 -10.48 -20.63
C ASP A 206 -7.28 -11.39 -19.96
N GLU A 207 -7.97 -12.23 -20.76
CA GLU A 207 -8.94 -13.22 -20.25
C GLU A 207 -8.28 -14.19 -19.26
N GLN A 208 -7.14 -14.78 -19.63
CA GLN A 208 -6.40 -15.67 -18.75
C GLN A 208 -5.94 -14.96 -17.48
N PHE A 209 -5.44 -13.73 -17.61
CA PHE A 209 -5.00 -12.92 -16.48
C PHE A 209 -6.12 -12.72 -15.46
N PHE A 210 -7.31 -12.28 -15.88
CA PHE A 210 -8.44 -12.07 -14.98
C PHE A 210 -8.99 -13.40 -14.41
N ASP A 211 -9.02 -14.47 -15.21
CA ASP A 211 -9.39 -15.82 -14.74
C ASP A 211 -8.48 -16.32 -13.61
N TYR A 212 -7.17 -16.11 -13.76
CA TYR A 212 -6.19 -16.46 -12.73
C TYR A 212 -6.33 -15.59 -11.49
N LEU A 213 -6.63 -14.29 -11.62
CA LEU A 213 -6.87 -13.42 -10.45
C LEU A 213 -8.11 -13.84 -9.66
N ARG A 214 -9.22 -14.16 -10.32
CA ARG A 214 -10.42 -14.69 -9.65
C ARG A 214 -10.14 -16.05 -9.00
N THR A 215 -9.35 -16.89 -9.67
CA THR A 215 -8.91 -18.17 -9.09
C THR A 215 -8.02 -17.96 -7.87
N SER A 216 -7.12 -16.98 -7.91
CA SER A 216 -6.23 -16.65 -6.79
C SER A 216 -7.02 -16.27 -5.55
N GLN A 217 -7.97 -15.33 -5.70
CA GLN A 217 -8.85 -14.91 -4.60
C GLN A 217 -9.63 -16.08 -4.01
N ARG A 218 -10.20 -16.94 -4.85
CA ARG A 218 -11.01 -18.09 -4.41
C ARG A 218 -10.17 -19.15 -3.70
N VAL A 219 -8.97 -19.47 -4.21
CA VAL A 219 -8.15 -20.58 -3.71
C VAL A 219 -7.26 -20.14 -2.55
N PHE A 220 -6.62 -18.99 -2.67
CA PHE A 220 -5.63 -18.51 -1.71
C PHE A 220 -6.17 -17.49 -0.72
N GLY A 221 -7.33 -16.87 -0.98
CA GLY A 221 -8.00 -15.97 -0.04
C GLY A 221 -8.15 -16.60 1.36
N PRO A 222 -8.77 -17.78 1.51
CA PRO A 222 -8.93 -18.42 2.82
C PRO A 222 -7.61 -18.75 3.56
N ILE A 223 -6.48 -18.79 2.84
CA ILE A 223 -5.18 -19.27 3.34
C ILE A 223 -4.22 -18.12 3.63
N MET A 224 -4.14 -17.13 2.73
CA MET A 224 -3.10 -16.11 2.70
C MET A 224 -3.61 -14.72 3.05
N ALA A 225 -4.89 -14.46 2.83
CA ALA A 225 -5.48 -13.17 3.12
C ALA A 225 -5.55 -12.88 4.63
N ALA A 226 -5.43 -11.60 4.96
CA ALA A 226 -5.62 -11.08 6.31
C ALA A 226 -6.55 -9.87 6.29
N HIS A 227 -7.70 -9.99 5.62
CA HIS A 227 -8.71 -8.93 5.48
C HIS A 227 -10.10 -9.33 6.01
N ASP A 228 -10.19 -10.24 6.99
CA ASP A 228 -11.46 -10.50 7.68
C ASP A 228 -11.85 -9.26 8.53
N PRO A 229 -12.99 -8.60 8.26
CA PRO A 229 -13.38 -7.40 9.00
C PRO A 229 -13.96 -7.69 10.40
N ASP A 230 -14.25 -8.95 10.75
CA ASP A 230 -14.76 -9.30 12.09
C ASP A 230 -13.63 -9.40 13.11
N LEU A 231 -13.28 -8.26 13.70
CA LEU A 231 -12.32 -8.17 14.81
C LEU A 231 -12.96 -8.28 16.20
N SER A 232 -14.20 -8.77 16.30
CA SER A 232 -14.93 -8.80 17.58
C SER A 232 -14.25 -9.67 18.64
N SER A 233 -13.56 -10.74 18.25
CA SER A 233 -12.80 -11.59 19.18
C SER A 233 -11.56 -10.87 19.71
N PHE A 234 -10.86 -10.10 18.87
CA PHE A 234 -9.71 -9.28 19.29
C PHE A 234 -10.14 -8.17 20.24
N GLN A 235 -11.26 -7.50 19.93
CA GLN A 235 -11.87 -6.52 20.82
C GLN A 235 -12.21 -7.12 22.18
N LYS A 236 -12.87 -8.29 22.22
CA LYS A 236 -13.24 -8.98 23.47
C LYS A 236 -12.03 -9.42 24.29
N ALA A 237 -10.93 -9.79 23.63
CA ALA A 237 -9.66 -10.11 24.28
C ALA A 237 -8.96 -8.87 24.89
N GLY A 238 -9.44 -7.66 24.59
CA GLY A 238 -8.88 -6.41 25.08
C GLY A 238 -7.74 -5.85 24.23
N GLY A 239 -7.40 -6.51 23.13
CA GLY A 239 -6.28 -6.16 22.25
C GLY A 239 -6.43 -4.77 21.62
N LYS A 240 -5.31 -4.09 21.42
CA LYS A 240 -5.24 -2.77 20.77
C LYS A 240 -4.50 -2.86 19.43
N MET A 241 -4.98 -2.13 18.45
CA MET A 241 -4.41 -2.08 17.11
C MET A 241 -4.26 -0.64 16.63
N ILE A 242 -3.08 -0.34 16.10
CA ILE A 242 -2.83 0.86 15.30
C ILE A 242 -2.44 0.36 13.91
N SER A 243 -3.16 0.77 12.88
CA SER A 243 -2.69 0.59 11.51
C SER A 243 -2.39 1.91 10.86
N TRP A 244 -1.41 1.93 9.96
CA TRP A 244 -1.18 3.08 9.11
C TRP A 244 -0.72 2.67 7.71
N HIS A 245 -1.00 3.50 6.72
CA HIS A 245 -0.61 3.25 5.33
C HIS A 245 -0.09 4.55 4.70
N GLY A 246 1.07 4.47 4.05
CA GLY A 246 1.57 5.57 3.21
C GLY A 246 0.64 5.80 2.03
N LEU A 247 0.24 7.05 1.76
CA LEU A 247 -0.58 7.33 0.58
C LEU A 247 0.23 7.34 -0.71
N ALA A 248 1.55 7.53 -0.63
CA ALA A 248 2.47 7.43 -1.76
C ALA A 248 3.12 6.03 -1.86
N ASP A 249 2.51 5.00 -1.27
CA ASP A 249 3.01 3.62 -1.28
C ASP A 249 3.08 3.08 -2.71
N GLU A 250 4.30 2.84 -3.17
CA GLU A 250 4.64 2.38 -4.52
C GLU A 250 4.52 0.86 -4.71
N THR A 251 4.20 0.11 -3.65
CA THR A 251 4.13 -1.35 -3.65
C THR A 251 2.70 -1.85 -3.48
N ILE A 252 2.02 -1.35 -2.44
CA ILE A 252 0.68 -1.79 -2.06
C ILE A 252 -0.25 -0.57 -2.16
N PRO A 253 -1.23 -0.60 -3.07
CA PRO A 253 -2.29 0.41 -3.09
C PRO A 253 -2.92 0.56 -1.68
N PRO A 254 -3.19 1.79 -1.19
CA PRO A 254 -3.63 2.05 0.19
C PRO A 254 -5.04 1.56 0.57
N VAL A 255 -5.34 0.28 0.37
CA VAL A 255 -6.66 -0.35 0.58
C VAL A 255 -7.02 -0.56 2.05
N THR A 256 -6.09 -0.27 2.98
CA THR A 256 -6.32 -0.42 4.42
C THR A 256 -7.44 0.49 4.93
N SER A 257 -7.65 1.64 4.29
CA SER A 257 -8.75 2.53 4.63
C SER A 257 -10.12 1.91 4.36
N ARG A 258 -10.28 1.20 3.23
CA ARG A 258 -11.49 0.42 2.92
C ARG A 258 -11.69 -0.72 3.92
N TYR A 259 -10.63 -1.42 4.30
CA TYR A 259 -10.72 -2.47 5.32
C TYR A 259 -11.17 -1.88 6.68
N TYR A 260 -10.64 -0.72 7.06
CA TYR A 260 -11.05 -0.04 8.29
C TYR A 260 -12.54 0.30 8.28
N ASP A 261 -13.06 0.82 7.16
CA ASP A 261 -14.48 1.09 6.96
C ASP A 261 -15.31 -0.20 7.13
N GLN A 262 -14.88 -1.32 6.54
CA GLN A 262 -15.55 -2.63 6.69
C GLN A 262 -15.57 -3.14 8.15
N VAL A 263 -14.50 -2.92 8.92
CA VAL A 263 -14.47 -3.26 10.34
C VAL A 263 -15.48 -2.41 11.11
N MET A 264 -15.58 -1.11 10.83
CA MET A 264 -16.54 -0.20 11.46
C MET A 264 -18.00 -0.54 11.14
N GLU A 265 -18.26 -1.11 9.96
CA GLU A 265 -19.60 -1.62 9.59
C GLU A 265 -19.97 -2.91 10.35
N ARG A 266 -18.96 -3.69 10.76
CA ARG A 266 -19.15 -5.03 11.31
C ARG A 266 -19.08 -5.10 12.84
N VAL A 267 -18.24 -4.27 13.45
CA VAL A 267 -17.90 -4.29 14.88
C VAL A 267 -18.26 -2.94 15.49
N SER A 268 -18.91 -2.92 16.66
CA SER A 268 -19.21 -1.67 17.38
C SER A 268 -17.97 -1.17 18.13
N ASP A 269 -17.94 0.13 18.45
CA ASP A 269 -16.92 0.73 19.31
C ASP A 269 -15.47 0.53 18.81
N VAL A 270 -15.28 0.44 17.49
CA VAL A 270 -13.96 0.23 16.85
C VAL A 270 -12.91 1.18 17.37
N HIS A 271 -13.24 2.46 17.56
CA HIS A 271 -12.31 3.48 18.03
C HIS A 271 -11.73 3.20 19.43
N GLN A 272 -12.33 2.31 20.23
CA GLN A 272 -11.83 1.92 21.55
C GLN A 272 -10.71 0.86 21.49
N PHE A 273 -10.48 0.24 20.34
CA PHE A 273 -9.47 -0.80 20.19
C PHE A 273 -8.67 -0.76 18.88
N TYR A 274 -9.20 -0.13 17.81
CA TYR A 274 -8.54 -0.05 16.51
C TYR A 274 -8.56 1.38 15.94
N ARG A 275 -7.37 1.93 15.68
CA ARG A 275 -7.17 3.22 14.98
C ARG A 275 -6.43 3.01 13.65
N HIS A 276 -6.94 3.63 12.59
CA HIS A 276 -6.28 3.68 11.29
C HIS A 276 -5.85 5.11 10.94
N PHE A 277 -4.63 5.26 10.42
CA PHE A 277 -4.03 6.52 10.01
C PHE A 277 -3.52 6.46 8.56
N GLU A 278 -3.89 7.45 7.77
CA GLU A 278 -3.34 7.65 6.43
C GLU A 278 -2.13 8.58 6.53
N ALA A 279 -1.03 8.25 5.85
CA ALA A 279 0.21 9.03 5.88
C ALA A 279 0.51 9.62 4.49
N PRO A 280 -0.04 10.81 4.16
CA PRO A 280 0.26 11.55 2.94
C PRO A 280 1.75 11.64 2.62
N GLY A 281 2.11 11.37 1.37
CA GLY A 281 3.48 11.48 0.87
C GLY A 281 4.47 10.46 1.43
N VAL A 282 4.06 9.55 2.31
CA VAL A 282 4.90 8.44 2.79
C VAL A 282 4.79 7.27 1.82
N GLY A 283 5.94 6.70 1.46
CA GLY A 283 6.03 5.53 0.59
C GLY A 283 5.79 4.21 1.31
N HIS A 284 6.20 3.11 0.68
CA HIS A 284 6.05 1.77 1.22
C HIS A 284 6.88 1.56 2.50
N CYS A 285 6.21 1.46 3.66
CA CYS A 285 6.80 1.34 5.01
C CYS A 285 7.64 2.53 5.50
N MET A 286 8.25 3.27 4.59
CA MET A 286 9.08 4.44 4.80
C MET A 286 9.30 5.12 3.44
N GLY A 287 10.25 6.07 3.35
CA GLY A 287 10.48 6.77 2.10
C GLY A 287 9.40 7.83 1.81
N GLY A 288 9.41 8.35 0.59
CA GLY A 288 8.53 9.44 0.18
C GLY A 288 8.91 10.81 0.75
N LEU A 289 8.08 11.81 0.46
CA LEU A 289 8.27 13.21 0.86
C LEU A 289 7.58 13.56 2.19
N GLY A 290 6.63 12.74 2.61
CA GLY A 290 5.79 12.96 3.79
C GLY A 290 6.48 12.65 5.11
N PRO A 291 5.88 13.08 6.23
CA PRO A 291 6.41 12.80 7.57
C PRO A 291 6.12 11.35 7.97
N LEU A 292 7.14 10.63 8.43
CA LEU A 292 7.05 9.20 8.77
C LEU A 292 6.46 9.01 10.18
N PRO A 293 5.43 8.17 10.38
CA PRO A 293 4.87 7.86 11.70
C PRO A 293 5.71 6.82 12.46
N GLY A 294 6.98 7.15 12.72
CA GLY A 294 7.96 6.23 13.31
C GLY A 294 7.69 5.82 14.77
N THR A 295 6.82 6.54 15.49
CA THR A 295 6.51 6.28 16.92
C THR A 295 5.19 5.51 17.11
N ALA A 296 4.66 4.91 16.05
CA ALA A 296 3.39 4.16 16.13
C ALA A 296 3.43 3.02 17.17
N PHE A 297 4.58 2.37 17.31
CA PHE A 297 4.73 1.30 18.29
C PHE A 297 4.71 1.83 19.74
N ASP A 298 5.46 2.90 20.03
CA ASP A 298 5.49 3.51 21.36
C ASP A 298 4.09 4.02 21.78
N GLN A 299 3.36 4.63 20.83
CA GLN A 299 2.00 5.10 21.10
C GLN A 299 1.02 3.95 21.34
N LEU A 300 1.24 2.80 20.72
CA LEU A 300 0.44 1.61 21.00
C LEU A 300 0.75 1.03 22.38
N ILE A 301 2.03 1.00 22.79
CA ILE A 301 2.43 0.57 24.13
C ILE A 301 1.71 1.43 25.18
N ASN A 302 1.75 2.76 25.05
CA ASN A 302 1.03 3.64 25.98
C ASN A 302 -0.49 3.40 25.98
N TRP A 303 -1.07 3.01 24.85
CA TRP A 303 -2.48 2.65 24.79
C TRP A 303 -2.77 1.35 25.55
N VAL A 304 -1.96 0.32 25.36
CA VAL A 304 -2.11 -0.99 26.02
C VAL A 304 -1.85 -0.90 27.52
N GLU A 305 -0.76 -0.26 27.92
CA GLU A 305 -0.27 -0.30 29.31
C GLU A 305 -0.86 0.81 30.18
N GLU A 306 -1.14 1.97 29.60
CA GLU A 306 -1.56 3.17 30.34
C GLU A 306 -2.98 3.65 29.97
N GLY A 307 -3.61 3.03 28.98
CA GLY A 307 -4.94 3.43 28.51
C GLY A 307 -4.96 4.74 27.71
N VAL A 308 -3.80 5.24 27.27
CA VAL A 308 -3.68 6.50 26.53
C VAL A 308 -4.05 6.27 25.06
N VAL A 309 -5.29 6.59 24.70
CA VAL A 309 -5.82 6.39 23.34
C VAL A 309 -5.18 7.40 22.36
N PRO A 310 -4.58 6.95 21.24
CA PRO A 310 -3.98 7.85 20.27
C PRO A 310 -5.04 8.47 19.35
N ASP A 311 -5.36 9.75 19.56
CA ASP A 311 -6.17 10.54 18.61
C ASP A 311 -5.36 10.96 17.37
N LYS A 312 -4.04 10.95 17.52
CA LYS A 312 -3.07 11.42 16.54
C LYS A 312 -1.87 10.48 16.50
N LEU A 313 -1.35 10.20 15.32
CA LEU A 313 -0.11 9.45 15.15
C LEU A 313 1.03 10.42 14.86
N LYS A 314 1.98 10.53 15.79
CA LYS A 314 3.11 11.45 15.66
C LYS A 314 4.01 11.02 14.51
N ALA A 315 4.37 12.00 13.68
CA ALA A 315 5.16 11.81 12.48
C ALA A 315 6.28 12.86 12.40
N VAL A 316 7.41 12.46 11.81
CA VAL A 316 8.61 13.31 11.69
C VAL A 316 9.04 13.34 10.24
N GLY A 317 9.27 14.54 9.70
CA GLY A 317 9.83 14.71 8.35
C GLY A 317 11.21 14.06 8.24
N GLN A 318 11.55 13.54 7.06
CA GLN A 318 12.86 12.92 6.85
C GLN A 318 14.00 13.94 6.99
N VAL A 319 15.08 13.53 7.65
CA VAL A 319 16.26 14.37 7.97
C VAL A 319 16.85 14.95 6.68
N GLY A 320 17.02 16.28 6.62
CA GLY A 320 17.67 16.98 5.50
C GLY A 320 16.80 18.05 4.81
N ARG A 321 15.49 18.10 5.09
CA ARG A 321 14.63 19.20 4.66
C ARG A 321 14.32 20.14 5.83
N LYS A 322 14.86 21.36 5.77
CA LYS A 322 14.51 22.44 6.72
C LYS A 322 13.01 22.70 6.64
N GLY A 323 12.30 22.66 7.77
CA GLY A 323 10.93 23.17 7.89
C GLY A 323 9.85 22.19 8.32
N PHE A 324 10.10 20.88 8.41
CA PHE A 324 9.09 19.95 8.90
C PHE A 324 9.05 19.96 10.44
N MET A 325 8.07 20.67 11.00
CA MET A 325 7.65 20.53 12.39
C MET A 325 7.15 19.09 12.65
N PRO A 326 7.16 18.60 13.90
CA PRO A 326 6.46 17.38 14.26
C PRO A 326 5.02 17.47 13.78
N LEU A 327 4.65 16.58 12.85
CA LEU A 327 3.30 16.49 12.30
C LEU A 327 2.57 15.35 13.00
N SER A 328 1.26 15.33 12.83
CA SER A 328 0.45 14.28 13.40
C SER A 328 -0.69 13.96 12.45
N PHE A 329 -0.85 12.68 12.14
CA PHE A 329 -1.97 12.23 11.34
C PHE A 329 -3.17 12.04 12.26
N CYS A 330 -4.31 12.63 11.90
CA CYS A 330 -5.57 12.32 12.57
C CYS A 330 -5.99 10.92 12.17
N TYR A 331 -6.54 10.16 13.12
CA TYR A 331 -7.19 8.90 12.74
C TYR A 331 -8.38 9.21 11.82
N ARG A 332 -8.77 8.29 10.95
CA ARG A 332 -9.93 8.46 10.05
C ARG A 332 -11.23 8.23 10.83
N PRO A 333 -12.02 9.25 11.22
CA PRO A 333 -13.35 9.01 11.77
C PRO A 333 -14.32 8.62 10.65
N SER A 334 -15.37 7.87 10.99
CA SER A 334 -16.47 7.46 10.10
C SER A 334 -17.14 8.60 9.31
N SER A 335 -16.85 9.87 9.61
CA SER A 335 -17.38 11.08 8.97
C SER A 335 -16.37 11.90 8.14
N ALA A 336 -15.10 11.48 8.02
CA ALA A 336 -14.05 12.26 7.35
C ALA A 336 -14.02 12.14 5.80
N ARG A 337 -15.14 11.83 5.13
CA ARG A 337 -15.28 12.18 3.70
C ARG A 337 -15.40 13.70 3.47
N ALA A 338 -15.66 14.48 4.53
CA ALA A 338 -15.78 15.93 4.42
C ALA A 338 -15.46 16.62 5.75
N LYS A 339 -14.18 16.93 6.01
CA LYS A 339 -13.74 18.14 6.75
C LYS A 339 -12.21 18.14 6.92
N THR A 340 -11.57 18.98 6.11
CA THR A 340 -10.35 19.76 6.40
C THR A 340 -9.56 19.36 7.66
N MET A 341 -8.36 18.80 7.46
CA MET A 341 -7.26 19.03 8.39
C MET A 341 -6.74 20.46 8.13
N ARG A 342 -6.85 21.33 9.13
CA ARG A 342 -6.14 22.62 9.21
C ARG A 342 -5.10 22.51 10.31
#